data_AF-A0A965D7G3-F1
#
_entry.id   AF-A0A965D7G3-F1
#
_cell.length_a   1.000
_cell.length_b   1.000
_cell.length_c   1.000
_cell.angle_alpha   90.00
_cell.angle_beta   90.00
_cell.angle_gamma   90.00
#
_symmetry.space_group_name_H-M   'P 1'
#
loop_
_entity.id
_entity.type
_entity.pdbx_description
1 polymer ?
#
loop_
_entity_poly.entity_id
_entity_poly.type
_entity_poly.pdbx_seq_one_letter_code
_entity_poly.pdbx_strand_id
1 'polypeptide(L)'
;MSDTKTPAEAPPTAEAPPPPAGNPDVRALLADIPGLNSDHGLAMVRGDLTRYQRILGLFVEGHAGDAERMNDALEASDIAALEKIVHNLKSSAGNIGAGEVSELAAGALAAIRSGAKGGVINADCRAVISELTPLLDRIRSVLRPNGA
;
A
#
# COMPACT_ATOMS: atom_id res chain seq x y z
N MET A 1 -11.40 -68.76 -3.43
CA MET A 1 -12.12 -67.87 -2.51
C MET A 1 -11.03 -67.12 -1.77
N SER A 2 -10.39 -66.13 -2.42
CA SER A 2 -10.91 -64.76 -2.65
C SER A 2 -11.00 -64.07 -1.29
N ASP A 3 -10.15 -63.09 -0.99
CA ASP A 3 -10.44 -61.65 -1.11
C ASP A 3 -9.67 -61.02 0.10
N THR A 4 -9.00 -59.87 0.13
CA THR A 4 -8.72 -58.76 -0.77
C THR A 4 -7.49 -58.08 -0.17
N LYS A 5 -6.52 -57.70 -1.00
CA LYS A 5 -5.45 -56.77 -0.64
C LYS A 5 -6.05 -55.36 -0.60
N THR A 6 -6.30 -54.82 0.59
CA THR A 6 -6.79 -53.44 0.76
C THR A 6 -5.61 -52.44 0.76
N PRO A 7 -5.70 -51.31 0.04
CA PRO A 7 -4.59 -50.37 -0.18
C PRO A 7 -4.40 -49.28 0.90
N ALA A 8 -3.24 -48.64 0.81
CA ALA A 8 -2.72 -47.46 1.51
C ALA A 8 -3.75 -46.43 2.02
N GLU A 9 -3.58 -46.06 3.30
CA GLU A 9 -4.19 -44.87 3.90
C GLU A 9 -3.09 -43.81 4.07
N ALA A 10 -3.21 -42.72 3.30
CA ALA A 10 -2.41 -41.52 3.45
C ALA A 10 -2.76 -40.82 4.78
N PRO A 11 -1.82 -40.10 5.42
CA PRO A 11 -2.16 -39.34 6.62
C PRO A 11 -3.26 -38.31 6.30
N PRO A 12 -4.16 -38.03 7.24
CA PRO A 12 -5.12 -36.95 7.03
C PRO A 12 -4.34 -35.65 6.89
N THR A 13 -4.42 -35.06 5.69
CA THR A 13 -4.12 -33.64 5.47
C THR A 13 -4.85 -32.87 6.55
N ALA A 14 -4.08 -32.27 7.47
CA ALA A 14 -4.60 -31.26 8.36
C ALA A 14 -5.22 -30.16 7.48
N GLU A 15 -6.54 -30.16 7.42
CA GLU A 15 -7.32 -29.11 6.78
C GLU A 15 -6.94 -27.81 7.51
N ALA A 16 -6.23 -26.93 6.80
CA ALA A 16 -5.91 -25.61 7.29
C ALA A 16 -7.22 -24.93 7.72
N PRO A 17 -7.23 -24.18 8.84
CA PRO A 17 -8.44 -23.49 9.25
C PRO A 17 -8.92 -22.58 8.12
N PRO A 18 -10.24 -22.39 7.95
CA PRO A 18 -10.75 -21.42 6.99
C PRO A 18 -10.10 -20.07 7.26
N PRO A 19 -9.76 -19.28 6.22
CA PRO A 19 -9.19 -17.96 6.44
C PRO A 19 -10.15 -17.18 7.34
N PRO A 20 -9.66 -16.48 8.38
CA PRO A 20 -10.53 -15.67 9.20
C PRO A 20 -11.25 -14.71 8.26
N ALA A 21 -12.58 -14.78 8.23
CA ALA A 21 -13.39 -13.69 7.71
C ALA A 21 -12.88 -12.45 8.46
N GLY A 22 -12.14 -11.60 7.75
CA GLY A 22 -11.42 -10.51 8.41
C GLY A 22 -12.39 -9.70 9.24
N ASN A 23 -11.93 -9.23 10.40
CA ASN A 23 -12.79 -8.57 11.37
C ASN A 23 -13.63 -7.50 10.65
N PRO A 24 -14.98 -7.60 10.64
CA PRO A 24 -15.84 -6.63 9.95
C PRO A 24 -15.55 -5.19 10.38
N ASP A 25 -15.05 -5.00 11.61
CA ASP A 25 -14.59 -3.71 12.13
C ASP A 25 -13.42 -3.14 11.31
N VAL A 26 -12.43 -3.96 10.95
CA VAL A 26 -11.27 -3.52 10.17
C VAL A 26 -11.67 -3.10 8.76
N ARG A 27 -12.62 -3.83 8.14
CA ARG A 27 -13.11 -3.45 6.81
C ARG A 27 -13.79 -2.08 6.82
N ALA A 28 -14.65 -1.84 7.81
CA ALA A 28 -15.32 -0.55 7.97
C ALA A 28 -14.31 0.57 8.25
N LEU A 29 -13.37 0.33 9.18
CA LEU A 29 -12.31 1.30 9.51
C LEU A 29 -11.43 1.65 8.30
N LEU A 30 -11.12 0.69 7.42
CA LEU A 30 -10.36 0.96 6.18
C LEU A 30 -11.18 1.79 5.18
N ALA A 31 -12.48 1.54 5.08
CA ALA A 31 -13.38 2.30 4.20
C ALA A 31 -13.56 3.76 4.66
N ASP A 32 -13.40 4.03 5.94
CA ASP A 32 -13.48 5.36 6.52
C ASP A 32 -12.18 6.17 6.39
N ILE A 33 -11.08 5.60 5.88
CA ILE A 33 -9.81 6.32 5.71
C ILE A 33 -9.91 7.32 4.54
N PRO A 34 -9.81 8.63 4.79
CA PRO A 34 -9.76 9.62 3.73
C PRO A 34 -8.51 9.42 2.85
N GLY A 35 -8.72 9.49 1.53
CA GLY A 35 -7.68 9.28 0.53
C GLY A 35 -7.42 7.81 0.19
N LEU A 36 -8.13 6.85 0.81
CA LEU A 36 -8.04 5.43 0.50
C LEU A 36 -9.35 4.90 -0.06
N ASN A 37 -9.34 4.46 -1.32
CA ASN A 37 -10.44 3.68 -1.88
C ASN A 37 -10.22 2.20 -1.55
N SER A 38 -10.69 1.77 -0.38
CA SER A 38 -10.54 0.39 0.08
C SER A 38 -11.27 -0.62 -0.79
N ASP A 39 -12.39 -0.24 -1.41
CA ASP A 39 -13.14 -1.12 -2.32
C ASP A 39 -12.35 -1.41 -3.59
N HIS A 40 -11.68 -0.40 -4.15
CA HIS A 40 -10.73 -0.59 -5.25
C HIS A 40 -9.61 -1.53 -4.84
N GLY A 41 -8.95 -1.26 -3.71
CA GLY A 41 -7.85 -2.09 -3.22
C GLY A 41 -8.26 -3.55 -2.96
N LEU A 42 -9.45 -3.76 -2.40
CA LEU A 42 -10.04 -5.08 -2.20
C LEU A 42 -10.35 -5.80 -3.52
N ALA A 43 -10.86 -5.09 -4.53
CA ALA A 43 -11.13 -5.68 -5.84
C ALA A 43 -9.86 -6.25 -6.49
N MET A 44 -8.72 -5.57 -6.35
CA MET A 44 -7.42 -6.03 -6.85
C MET A 44 -6.96 -7.36 -6.24
N VAL A 45 -7.41 -7.66 -5.02
CA VAL A 45 -7.13 -8.92 -4.31
C VAL A 45 -8.34 -9.85 -4.26
N ARG A 46 -9.33 -9.67 -5.15
CA ARG A 46 -10.55 -10.51 -5.25
C ARG A 46 -11.34 -10.57 -3.94
N GLY A 47 -11.36 -9.47 -3.18
CA GLY A 47 -12.08 -9.34 -1.91
C GLY A 47 -11.38 -9.96 -0.70
N ASP A 48 -10.14 -10.46 -0.85
CA ASP A 48 -9.38 -11.02 0.27
C ASP A 48 -8.86 -9.91 1.20
N LEU A 49 -9.60 -9.67 2.29
CA LEU A 49 -9.29 -8.65 3.29
C LEU A 49 -7.96 -8.93 4.02
N THR A 50 -7.59 -10.19 4.23
CA THR A 50 -6.31 -10.53 4.88
C THR A 50 -5.14 -10.19 3.98
N ARG A 51 -5.26 -10.51 2.69
CA ARG A 51 -4.26 -10.13 1.69
C ARG A 51 -4.20 -8.61 1.51
N TYR A 52 -5.34 -7.93 1.53
CA TYR A 52 -5.35 -6.46 1.43
C TYR A 52 -4.63 -5.80 2.60
N GLN A 53 -4.92 -6.20 3.84
CA GLN A 53 -4.20 -5.71 5.04
C GLN A 53 -2.69 -5.94 4.94
N ARG A 54 -2.26 -7.10 4.43
CA ARG A 54 -0.83 -7.38 4.21
C ARG A 54 -0.21 -6.40 3.20
N ILE A 55 -0.87 -6.13 2.09
CA ILE A 55 -0.35 -5.20 1.07
C ILE A 55 -0.33 -3.76 1.63
N LEU A 56 -1.36 -3.35 2.38
CA LEU A 56 -1.36 -2.07 3.07
C LEU A 56 -0.21 -1.95 4.09
N GLY A 57 0.08 -3.03 4.83
CA GLY A 57 1.24 -3.07 5.74
C GLY A 57 2.57 -2.90 5.00
N LEU A 58 2.75 -3.60 3.88
CA LEU A 58 3.94 -3.45 3.03
C LEU A 58 4.06 -2.03 2.44
N PHE A 59 2.94 -1.41 2.07
CA PHE A 59 2.91 -0.02 1.62
C PHE A 59 3.38 0.92 2.74
N VAL A 60 2.85 0.76 3.96
CA VAL A 60 3.26 1.57 5.11
C VAL A 60 4.74 1.41 5.42
N GLU A 61 5.25 0.18 5.45
CA GLU A 61 6.66 -0.11 5.74
C GLU A 61 7.60 0.41 4.63
N GLY A 62 7.23 0.21 3.36
CA GLY A 62 8.04 0.61 2.21
C GLY A 62 8.12 2.13 2.01
N HIS A 63 7.10 2.88 2.42
CA HIS A 63 6.98 4.32 2.18
C HIS A 63 7.12 5.18 3.45
N ALA A 64 7.34 4.58 4.63
CA ALA A 64 7.48 5.32 5.90
C ALA A 64 8.55 6.43 5.86
N GLY A 65 9.66 6.20 5.15
CA GLY A 65 10.75 7.16 5.02
C GLY A 65 10.77 7.95 3.71
N ASP A 66 9.73 7.86 2.88
CA ASP A 66 9.73 8.58 1.59
C ASP A 66 9.64 10.10 1.80
N ALA A 67 8.85 10.57 2.77
CA ALA A 67 8.70 11.99 3.05
C ALA A 67 10.02 12.68 3.41
N GLU A 68 10.81 12.05 4.29
CA GLU A 68 12.14 12.53 4.69
C GLU A 68 13.10 12.51 3.50
N ARG A 69 13.20 11.38 2.78
CA ARG A 69 14.05 11.26 1.59
C ARG A 69 13.69 12.25 0.48
N MET A 70 12.40 12.59 0.32
CA MET A 70 11.97 13.61 -0.63
C MET A 70 12.40 15.01 -0.17
N ASN A 71 12.30 15.33 1.12
CA ASN A 71 12.81 16.62 1.64
C ASN A 71 14.33 16.73 1.43
N ASP A 72 15.10 15.70 1.77
CA ASP A 72 16.55 15.68 1.58
C ASP A 72 16.91 15.87 0.09
N ALA A 73 16.22 15.17 -0.80
CA ALA A 73 16.46 15.28 -2.24
C ALA A 73 16.06 16.66 -2.80
N LEU A 74 15.02 17.30 -2.25
CA LEU A 74 14.66 18.68 -2.61
C LEU A 74 15.75 19.68 -2.17
N GLU A 75 16.29 19.53 -0.97
CA GLU A 75 17.37 20.39 -0.45
C GLU A 75 18.68 20.20 -1.24
N ALA A 76 19.02 18.95 -1.58
CA ALA A 76 20.19 18.62 -2.38
C ALA A 76 19.99 18.89 -3.89
N SER A 77 18.79 19.25 -4.33
CA SER A 77 18.41 19.32 -5.76
C SER A 77 18.69 18.01 -6.52
N ASP A 78 18.56 16.86 -5.85
CA ASP A 78 18.75 15.53 -6.43
C ASP A 78 17.48 15.08 -7.17
N ILE A 79 17.38 15.52 -8.43
CA ILE A 79 16.24 15.22 -9.30
C ILE A 79 16.11 13.71 -9.58
N ALA A 80 17.22 12.98 -9.64
CA ALA A 80 17.20 11.55 -9.93
C ALA A 80 16.61 10.75 -8.75
N ALA A 81 16.97 11.12 -7.52
CA ALA A 81 16.37 10.55 -6.32
C ALA A 81 14.86 10.87 -6.25
N LEU A 82 14.47 12.12 -6.50
CA LEU A 82 13.05 12.51 -6.52
C LEU A 82 12.26 11.69 -7.55
N GLU A 83 12.75 11.58 -8.79
CA GLU A 83 12.07 10.82 -9.84
C GLU A 83 11.79 9.38 -9.41
N LYS A 84 12.81 8.71 -8.84
CA LYS A 84 12.70 7.32 -8.39
C LYS A 84 11.66 7.17 -7.27
N ILE A 85 11.67 8.08 -6.29
CA ILE A 85 10.73 8.02 -5.16
C ILE A 85 9.30 8.23 -5.66
N VAL A 86 9.03 9.31 -6.40
CA VAL A 86 7.66 9.60 -6.87
C VAL A 86 7.16 8.56 -7.88
N HIS A 87 8.05 7.98 -8.70
CA HIS A 87 7.68 6.91 -9.62
C HIS A 87 7.22 5.64 -8.89
N ASN A 88 7.98 5.24 -7.87
CA ASN A 88 7.65 4.07 -7.06
C ASN A 88 6.35 4.31 -6.27
N LEU A 89 6.24 5.48 -5.63
CA LEU A 89 5.07 5.86 -4.85
C LEU A 89 3.80 5.93 -5.70
N LYS A 90 3.87 6.53 -6.90
CA LYS A 90 2.75 6.57 -7.84
C LYS A 90 2.17 5.17 -8.05
N SER A 91 3.06 4.21 -8.36
CA SER A 91 2.69 2.85 -8.73
C SER A 91 2.11 2.08 -7.56
N SER A 92 2.75 2.16 -6.38
CA SER A 92 2.28 1.46 -5.19
C SER A 92 0.98 2.04 -4.64
N ALA A 93 0.85 3.37 -4.61
CA ALA A 93 -0.36 4.07 -4.17
C ALA A 93 -1.56 3.72 -5.05
N GLY A 94 -1.38 3.70 -6.37
CA GLY A 94 -2.44 3.30 -7.31
C GLY A 94 -2.92 1.87 -7.06
N ASN A 95 -2.01 0.94 -6.77
CA ASN A 95 -2.34 -0.47 -6.56
C ASN A 95 -3.14 -0.73 -5.26
N ILE A 96 -3.00 0.12 -4.24
CA ILE A 96 -3.74 -0.03 -2.97
C ILE A 96 -5.04 0.78 -2.91
N GLY A 97 -5.33 1.58 -3.95
CA GLY A 97 -6.48 2.48 -3.98
C GLY A 97 -6.22 3.86 -3.37
N ALA A 98 -4.96 4.24 -3.13
CA ALA A 98 -4.57 5.59 -2.68
C ALA A 98 -4.46 6.55 -3.87
N GLY A 99 -5.62 6.84 -4.49
CA GLY A 99 -5.71 7.55 -5.77
C GLY A 99 -5.08 8.93 -5.74
N GLU A 100 -5.42 9.75 -4.74
CA GLU A 100 -4.92 11.13 -4.62
C GLU A 100 -3.40 11.20 -4.51
N VAL A 101 -2.79 10.35 -3.67
CA VAL A 101 -1.32 10.25 -3.58
C VAL A 101 -0.72 9.80 -4.91
N SER A 102 -1.35 8.85 -5.61
CA SER A 102 -0.90 8.40 -6.93
C SER A 102 -0.94 9.51 -7.97
N GLU A 103 -2.00 10.32 -7.97
CA GLU A 103 -2.19 11.46 -8.88
C GLU A 103 -1.18 12.57 -8.62
N LEU A 104 -0.97 12.96 -7.35
CA LEU A 104 0.04 13.95 -6.98
C LEU A 104 1.44 13.48 -7.35
N ALA A 105 1.76 12.20 -7.09
CA ALA A 105 3.04 11.62 -7.47
C ALA A 105 3.22 11.58 -9.00
N ALA A 106 2.15 11.35 -9.77
CA ALA A 106 2.18 11.45 -11.22
C ALA A 106 2.42 12.88 -11.72
N GLY A 107 1.84 13.88 -11.07
CA GLY A 107 2.09 15.30 -11.34
C GLY A 107 3.55 15.68 -11.09
N ALA A 108 4.08 15.36 -9.90
CA ALA A 108 5.48 15.57 -9.56
C ALA A 108 6.43 14.88 -10.55
N LEU A 109 6.13 13.62 -10.93
CA LEU A 109 6.91 12.88 -11.91
C LEU A 109 6.91 13.55 -13.29
N ALA A 110 5.77 14.10 -13.71
CA ALA A 110 5.68 14.84 -14.98
C ALA A 110 6.47 16.15 -14.94
N ALA A 111 6.40 16.91 -13.84
CA ALA A 111 7.20 18.13 -13.65
C ALA A 111 8.70 17.83 -13.69
N ILE A 112 9.14 16.75 -13.02
CA ILE A 112 10.54 16.30 -13.05
C ILE A 112 10.98 15.95 -14.47
N ARG A 113 10.22 15.08 -15.16
CA ARG A 113 10.59 14.59 -16.51
C ARG A 113 10.58 15.65 -17.60
N SER A 114 9.75 16.69 -17.43
CA SER A 114 9.70 17.83 -18.34
C SER A 114 10.78 18.86 -18.08
N GLY A 115 11.60 18.70 -17.02
CA GLY A 115 12.60 19.69 -16.62
C GLY A 115 11.96 21.00 -16.16
N ALA A 116 10.81 20.93 -15.46
CA ALA A 116 10.13 22.10 -14.95
C ALA A 116 11.03 22.92 -14.01
N LYS A 117 10.66 24.18 -13.77
CA LYS A 117 11.39 25.04 -12.84
C LYS A 117 11.42 24.40 -11.44
N GLY A 118 12.56 24.52 -10.75
CA GLY A 118 12.74 23.92 -9.43
C GLY A 118 11.64 24.28 -8.41
N GLY A 119 11.08 25.49 -8.46
CA GLY A 119 9.94 25.87 -7.62
C GLY A 119 8.66 25.08 -7.89
N VAL A 120 8.40 24.67 -9.14
CA VAL A 120 7.25 23.81 -9.50
C VAL A 120 7.49 22.40 -8.97
N ILE A 121 8.67 21.83 -9.23
CA ILE A 121 9.05 20.51 -8.71
C ILE A 121 8.95 20.47 -7.18
N ASN A 122 9.40 21.54 -6.51
CA ASN A 122 9.33 21.66 -5.06
C ASN A 122 7.87 21.70 -4.57
N ALA A 123 7.01 22.50 -5.20
CA ALA A 123 5.60 22.57 -4.84
C ALA A 123 4.90 21.21 -5.01
N ASP A 124 5.11 20.53 -6.14
CA ASP A 124 4.47 19.24 -6.43
C ASP A 124 4.96 18.15 -5.46
N CYS A 125 6.27 18.09 -5.19
CA CYS A 125 6.81 17.13 -4.22
C CYS A 125 6.31 17.41 -2.79
N ARG A 126 6.14 18.68 -2.40
CA ARG A 126 5.56 19.04 -1.11
C ARG A 126 4.09 18.63 -0.99
N ALA A 127 3.31 18.74 -2.07
CA ALA A 127 1.94 18.25 -2.09
C ALA A 127 1.89 16.73 -1.86
N VAL A 128 2.77 15.97 -2.53
CA VAL A 128 2.90 14.52 -2.31
C VAL A 128 3.20 14.21 -0.84
N ILE A 129 4.18 14.90 -0.23
CA ILE A 129 4.55 14.69 1.18
C ILE A 129 3.36 14.98 2.11
N SER A 130 2.65 16.08 1.87
CA SER A 130 1.51 16.52 2.69
C SER A 130 0.38 15.49 2.73
N GLU A 131 0.15 14.75 1.65
CA GLU A 131 -0.88 13.71 1.60
C GLU A 131 -0.38 12.33 2.03
N LEU A 132 0.87 12.00 1.72
CA LEU A 132 1.44 10.69 2.02
C LEU A 132 1.52 10.44 3.53
N THR A 133 2.13 11.36 4.28
CA THR A 133 2.38 11.18 5.73
C THR A 133 1.11 10.87 6.51
N PRO A 134 0.03 11.68 6.43
CA PRO A 134 -1.17 11.40 7.21
C PRO A 134 -1.91 10.15 6.73
N LEU A 135 -1.83 9.78 5.44
CA LEU A 135 -2.38 8.52 4.94
C LEU A 135 -1.66 7.31 5.56
N LEU A 136 -0.32 7.32 5.61
CA LEU A 136 0.46 6.24 6.20
C LEU A 136 0.11 6.04 7.68
N ASP A 137 -0.05 7.13 8.43
CA ASP A 137 -0.40 7.08 9.85
C ASP A 137 -1.83 6.53 10.07
N ARG A 138 -2.80 6.93 9.26
CA ARG A 138 -4.17 6.39 9.31
C ARG A 138 -4.19 4.89 9.03
N ILE A 139 -3.53 4.44 7.97
CA ILE A 139 -3.44 3.01 7.64
C ILE A 139 -2.76 2.25 8.78
N ARG A 140 -1.64 2.76 9.31
CA ARG A 140 -0.93 2.13 10.44
C ARG A 140 -1.83 1.98 11.67
N SER A 141 -2.61 3.01 12.00
CA SER A 141 -3.52 2.98 13.15
C SER A 141 -4.62 1.94 13.00
N VAL A 142 -5.13 1.68 11.78
CA VAL A 142 -6.15 0.66 11.53
C VAL A 142 -5.56 -0.75 11.52
N LEU A 143 -4.36 -0.94 10.98
CA LEU A 143 -3.70 -2.26 10.93
C LEU A 143 -3.09 -2.69 12.28
N ARG A 144 -2.71 -1.73 13.11
CA ARG A 144 -2.23 -1.94 14.47
C ARG A 144 -3.03 -1.06 15.42
N PRO A 145 -4.30 -1.40 15.69
CA PRO A 145 -5.02 -0.71 16.75
C PRO A 145 -4.23 -0.95 18.04
N ASN A 146 -3.80 0.11 18.70
CA ASN A 146 -2.98 0.03 19.91
C ASN A 146 -3.55 -1.00 20.91
N GLY A 147 -2.81 -2.09 21.14
CA GLY A 147 -2.90 -2.97 22.31
C GLY A 147 -4.14 -3.85 22.45
N ALA A 148 -3.95 -5.15 22.19
CA ALA A 148 -4.40 -6.20 23.12
C ALA A 148 -3.15 -6.87 23.69
#